data_AF-A0A835IIK6-F1
#
_entry.id   AF-A0A835IIK6-F1
#
_cell.length_a   1.000
_cell.length_b   1.000
_cell.length_c   1.000
_cell.angle_alpha   90.00
_cell.angle_beta   90.00
_cell.angle_gamma   90.00
#
_symmetry.space_group_name_H-M   'P 1'
#
loop_
_entity.id
_entity.type
_entity.pdbx_description
1 polymer ?
#
loop_
_entity_poly.entity_id
_entity_poly.type
_entity_poly.pdbx_seq_one_letter_code
_entity_poly.pdbx_strand_id
1 'polypeptide(L)'
;MHCKQYYSLDITYFKSSIDCRLLDLLWNKYWVNTLSSSPLLANRDYVAGQISDLAEKLEQAENHLHTRLGPMVLPTQRKKEEDSQLAKIIRDSSKITIEQVHGLMSQVIKDTLFNSVHHNKTPTTVADGSSPEPMVKT
;
A
#
# COMPACT_ATOMS: atom_id res chain seq x y z
N MET A 1 22.97 7.32 -18.37
CA MET A 1 23.69 8.13 -17.38
C MET A 1 23.49 9.61 -17.73
N HIS A 2 22.45 10.27 -17.20
CA HIS A 2 22.18 11.69 -17.47
C HIS A 2 21.95 12.51 -16.19
N CYS A 3 21.98 11.87 -15.01
CA CYS A 3 21.67 12.51 -13.72
C CYS A 3 22.70 13.56 -13.26
N LYS A 4 23.87 13.66 -13.91
CA LYS A 4 24.92 14.67 -13.62
C LYS A 4 24.95 15.83 -14.62
N GLN A 5 24.13 15.79 -15.66
CA GLN A 5 24.11 16.80 -16.73
C GLN A 5 23.11 17.94 -16.44
N TYR A 6 22.26 17.75 -15.43
CA TYR A 6 21.23 18.71 -15.02
C TYR A 6 21.28 18.89 -13.51
N TYR A 7 20.86 20.06 -13.05
CA TYR A 7 20.66 20.36 -11.63
C TYR A 7 19.17 20.54 -11.36
N SER A 8 18.72 20.12 -10.18
CA SER A 8 17.35 20.32 -9.75
C SER A 8 17.12 21.80 -9.43
N LEU A 9 16.00 22.33 -9.89
CA LEU A 9 15.49 23.64 -9.49
C LEU A 9 14.38 23.46 -8.48
N ASP A 10 14.27 24.40 -7.54
CA ASP A 10 13.16 24.43 -6.60
C ASP A 10 11.88 24.83 -7.34
N ILE A 11 10.88 23.94 -7.28
CA ILE A 11 9.59 24.14 -7.95
C ILE A 11 8.62 24.76 -6.95
N THR A 12 8.12 25.95 -7.25
CA THR A 12 7.05 26.61 -6.50
C THR A 12 5.79 26.71 -7.34
N TYR A 13 4.64 26.48 -6.72
CA TYR A 13 3.33 26.61 -7.37
C TYR A 13 2.66 27.92 -6.94
N PHE A 14 2.00 28.59 -7.87
CA PHE A 14 1.09 29.70 -7.58
C PHE A 14 -0.29 29.41 -8.17
N LYS A 15 -1.33 30.00 -7.58
CA LYS A 15 -2.71 29.91 -8.08
C LYS A 15 -3.27 31.32 -8.17
N SER A 16 -3.96 31.63 -9.27
CA SER A 16 -4.66 32.91 -9.41
C SER A 16 -5.90 32.96 -8.50
N SER A 17 -6.40 34.15 -8.20
CA SER A 17 -7.65 34.32 -7.46
C SER A 17 -8.85 33.67 -8.16
N ILE A 18 -8.84 33.61 -9.50
CA ILE A 18 -9.87 32.90 -10.28
C ILE A 18 -9.71 31.38 -10.18
N ASP A 19 -8.47 30.87 -10.20
CA ASP A 19 -8.20 29.43 -10.04
C ASP A 19 -8.65 28.94 -8.68
N CYS A 20 -8.40 29.73 -7.62
CA CYS A 20 -8.86 29.42 -6.27
C CYS A 20 -10.40 29.31 -6.22
N ARG A 21 -11.12 30.27 -6.81
CA ARG A 21 -12.59 30.24 -6.86
C ARG A 21 -13.10 29.06 -7.69
N LEU A 22 -12.46 28.77 -8.82
CA LEU A 22 -12.86 27.66 -9.68
C LEU A 22 -12.65 26.30 -9.01
N LEU A 23 -11.50 26.10 -8.34
CA LEU A 23 -11.20 24.86 -7.62
C LEU A 23 -12.16 24.63 -6.45
N ASP A 24 -12.59 25.69 -5.76
CA ASP A 24 -13.58 25.58 -4.68
C ASP A 24 -14.96 25.12 -5.22
N LEU A 25 -15.41 25.69 -6.33
CA LEU A 25 -16.64 25.25 -7.00
C LEU A 25 -16.54 23.81 -7.51
N LEU A 26 -15.39 23.41 -8.06
CA LEU A 26 -15.14 22.03 -8.47
C LEU A 26 -15.17 21.08 -7.27
N TRP A 27 -14.53 21.45 -6.16
CA TRP A 27 -14.52 20.63 -4.96
C TRP A 27 -15.93 20.35 -4.43
N ASN A 28 -16.78 21.37 -4.40
CA ASN A 28 -18.19 21.23 -4.00
C ASN A 28 -18.96 20.18 -4.83
N LYS A 29 -18.57 19.94 -6.09
CA LYS A 29 -19.20 18.96 -6.97
C LYS A 29 -18.49 17.60 -7.01
N TYR A 30 -17.16 17.57 -6.87
CA TYR A 30 -16.33 16.40 -7.16
C TYR A 30 -15.75 15.71 -5.93
N TRP A 31 -15.99 16.19 -4.71
CA TRP A 31 -15.48 15.58 -3.47
C TRP A 31 -15.84 14.09 -3.33
N VAL A 32 -17.01 13.67 -3.83
CA VAL A 32 -17.45 12.27 -3.80
C VAL A 32 -16.50 11.38 -4.58
N ASN A 33 -15.95 11.84 -5.70
CA ASN A 33 -15.00 11.07 -6.50
C ASN A 33 -13.69 10.84 -5.75
N THR A 34 -13.24 11.83 -4.98
CA THR A 34 -12.07 11.67 -4.10
C THR A 34 -12.34 10.60 -3.04
N LEU A 35 -13.53 10.62 -2.43
CA LEU A 35 -13.90 9.64 -1.41
C LEU A 35 -14.16 8.24 -1.99
N SER A 36 -14.75 8.11 -3.18
CA SER A 36 -15.03 6.81 -3.79
C SER A 36 -13.79 6.16 -4.42
N SER A 37 -12.77 6.95 -4.76
CA SER A 37 -11.53 6.44 -5.32
C SER A 37 -10.88 5.37 -4.44
N SER A 38 -10.28 4.37 -5.08
CA SER A 38 -9.59 3.26 -4.41
C SER A 38 -8.18 3.12 -4.98
N PRO A 39 -7.16 3.71 -4.33
CA PRO A 39 -5.78 3.65 -4.80
C PRO A 39 -5.27 2.21 -4.98
N LEU A 40 -5.75 1.27 -4.17
CA LEU A 40 -5.36 -0.15 -4.24
C LEU A 40 -5.83 -0.83 -5.53
N LEU A 41 -6.96 -0.39 -6.10
CA LEU A 41 -7.45 -0.94 -7.36
C LEU A 41 -6.80 -0.24 -8.56
N ALA A 42 -6.69 1.09 -8.50
CA ALA A 42 -6.15 1.89 -9.61
C ALA A 42 -4.65 1.60 -9.88
N ASN A 43 -3.86 1.36 -8.82
CA ASN A 43 -2.41 1.20 -8.93
C ASN A 43 -1.95 -0.26 -8.81
N ARG A 44 -2.86 -1.24 -8.89
CA ARG A 44 -2.56 -2.65 -8.63
C ARG A 44 -1.39 -3.18 -9.46
N ASP A 45 -1.42 -2.95 -10.77
CA ASP A 45 -0.41 -3.50 -11.69
C ASP A 45 0.96 -2.87 -11.46
N TYR A 46 0.98 -1.56 -11.15
CA TYR A 46 2.20 -0.86 -10.78
C TYR A 46 2.83 -1.45 -9.51
N VAL A 47 2.03 -1.67 -8.47
CA VAL A 47 2.49 -2.24 -7.21
C VAL A 47 2.97 -3.68 -7.40
N ALA A 48 2.24 -4.49 -8.19
CA ALA A 48 2.65 -5.85 -8.51
C ALA A 48 4.02 -5.87 -9.23
N GLY A 49 4.22 -4.95 -10.18
CA GLY A 49 5.52 -4.75 -10.84
C GLY A 49 6.61 -4.36 -9.84
N GLN A 50 6.36 -3.38 -8.95
CA GLN A 50 7.32 -2.99 -7.92
C GLN A 50 7.71 -4.13 -6.97
N ILE A 51 6.75 -4.98 -6.60
CA ILE A 51 7.00 -6.16 -5.76
C ILE A 51 7.83 -7.20 -6.52
N SER A 52 7.54 -7.41 -7.81
CA SER A 52 8.34 -8.30 -8.67
C SER A 52 9.79 -7.81 -8.81
N ASP A 53 9.98 -6.53 -9.10
CA ASP A 53 11.31 -5.91 -9.21
C ASP A 53 12.07 -5.98 -7.88
N LEU A 54 11.36 -5.81 -6.75
CA LEU A 54 11.93 -5.94 -5.41
C LEU A 54 12.40 -7.37 -5.14
N ALA A 55 11.60 -8.38 -5.53
CA ALA A 55 11.94 -9.79 -5.37
C ALA A 55 13.17 -10.15 -6.21
N GLU A 56 13.24 -9.69 -7.47
CA GLU A 56 14.40 -9.92 -8.33
C GLU A 56 15.68 -9.30 -7.73
N LYS A 57 15.61 -8.05 -7.25
CA LYS A 57 16.74 -7.38 -6.57
C LYS A 57 17.18 -8.13 -5.31
N LEU A 58 16.24 -8.71 -4.57
CA LEU A 58 16.53 -9.49 -3.37
C LEU A 58 17.27 -10.78 -3.73
N GLU A 59 16.80 -11.52 -4.74
CA GLU A 59 17.45 -12.74 -5.24
C GLU A 59 18.88 -12.45 -5.75
N GLN A 60 19.07 -11.33 -6.46
CA GLN A 60 20.40 -10.90 -6.90
C GLN A 60 21.35 -10.61 -5.72
N ALA A 61 20.84 -9.95 -4.66
CA ALA A 61 21.62 -9.69 -3.46
C ALA A 61 21.98 -10.98 -2.71
N GLU A 62 21.06 -11.95 -2.63
CA GLU A 62 21.27 -13.26 -2.01
C GLU A 62 22.31 -14.10 -2.76
N ASN A 63 22.19 -14.18 -4.10
CA ASN A 63 23.14 -14.91 -4.95
C ASN A 63 24.57 -14.37 -4.82
N HIS A 64 24.72 -13.06 -4.62
CA HIS A 64 26.02 -12.44 -4.35
C HIS A 64 26.62 -12.87 -3.00
N LEU A 65 25.79 -13.07 -1.98
CA LEU A 65 26.20 -13.56 -0.66
C LEU A 65 26.55 -15.06 -0.70
N HIS A 66 25.77 -15.89 -1.41
CA HIS A 66 26.01 -17.33 -1.55
C HIS A 66 27.33 -17.65 -2.29
N THR A 67 27.72 -16.83 -3.27
CA THR A 67 28.97 -16.98 -4.04
C THR A 67 30.24 -16.82 -3.17
N ARG A 68 30.14 -16.35 -1.92
CA ARG A 68 31.27 -16.19 -0.98
C ARG A 68 31.63 -17.42 -0.14
N LEU A 69 30.87 -18.51 -0.17
CA LEU A 69 31.17 -19.72 0.63
C LEU A 69 32.25 -20.65 0.03
N GLY A 70 32.99 -20.20 -0.99
CA GLY A 70 34.19 -20.87 -1.52
C GLY A 70 35.51 -20.37 -0.87
N PRO A 71 36.57 -21.20 -0.78
CA PRO A 71 37.71 -20.92 0.08
C PRO A 71 38.60 -19.78 -0.44
N MET A 72 38.80 -18.79 0.43
CA MET A 72 39.98 -17.91 0.53
C MET A 72 40.26 -16.96 -0.65
N VAL A 73 39.58 -15.80 -0.71
CA VAL A 73 40.21 -14.52 -1.14
C VAL A 73 39.52 -13.33 -0.45
N LEU A 74 40.32 -12.46 0.14
CA LEU A 74 40.00 -11.19 0.83
C LEU A 74 38.91 -10.31 0.15
N PRO A 75 37.92 -9.76 0.89
CA PRO A 75 37.19 -8.59 0.38
C PRO A 75 36.74 -7.61 1.49
N THR A 76 37.52 -6.55 1.74
CA THR A 76 37.10 -5.42 2.61
C THR A 76 36.31 -4.35 1.85
N GLN A 77 36.45 -4.23 0.53
CA GLN A 77 35.78 -3.18 -0.26
C GLN A 77 34.38 -3.57 -0.77
N ARG A 78 34.15 -4.83 -1.15
CA ARG A 78 32.85 -5.28 -1.70
C ARG A 78 31.73 -5.37 -0.66
N LYS A 79 32.08 -5.68 0.60
CA LYS A 79 31.11 -5.83 1.70
C LYS A 79 30.29 -4.56 1.97
N LYS A 80 30.92 -3.38 1.83
CA LYS A 80 30.26 -2.08 2.05
C LYS A 80 29.25 -1.73 0.94
N GLU A 81 29.50 -2.21 -0.28
CA GLU A 81 28.60 -1.99 -1.42
C GLU A 81 27.39 -2.94 -1.38
N GLU A 82 27.60 -4.20 -1.00
CA GLU A 82 26.58 -5.22 -0.74
C GLU A 82 25.60 -4.78 0.38
N ASP A 83 26.14 -4.35 1.54
CA ASP A 83 25.32 -3.82 2.65
C ASP A 83 24.50 -2.59 2.22
N SER A 84 25.06 -1.77 1.31
CA SER A 84 24.39 -0.62 0.73
C SER A 84 23.27 -1.02 -0.26
N GLN A 85 23.41 -2.13 -0.99
CA GLN A 85 22.36 -2.65 -1.86
C GLN A 85 21.19 -3.22 -1.05
N LEU A 86 21.45 -4.03 -0.02
CA LEU A 86 20.42 -4.54 0.86
C LEU A 86 19.68 -3.40 1.60
N ALA A 87 20.41 -2.38 2.05
CA ALA A 87 19.83 -1.17 2.63
C ALA A 87 18.98 -0.35 1.65
N LYS A 88 19.21 -0.44 0.33
CA LYS A 88 18.31 0.14 -0.68
C LYS A 88 17.04 -0.69 -0.82
N ILE A 89 17.17 -2.02 -0.87
CA ILE A 89 16.02 -2.94 -0.96
C ILE A 89 15.08 -2.75 0.24
N ILE A 90 15.62 -2.62 1.45
CA ILE A 90 14.82 -2.35 2.67
C ILE A 90 14.08 -1.01 2.58
N ARG A 91 14.69 0.02 1.99
CA ARG A 91 14.04 1.32 1.81
C ARG A 91 12.94 1.26 0.74
N ASP A 92 13.20 0.58 -0.37
CA ASP A 92 12.23 0.37 -1.44
C ASP A 92 11.02 -0.43 -0.90
N SER A 93 11.25 -1.50 -0.14
CA SER A 93 10.18 -2.31 0.46
C SER A 93 9.35 -1.51 1.46
N SER A 94 9.99 -0.74 2.35
CA SER A 94 9.30 0.11 3.30
C SER A 94 8.41 1.14 2.61
N LYS A 95 8.88 1.73 1.50
CA LYS A 95 8.09 2.69 0.72
C LYS A 95 6.82 2.03 0.16
N ILE A 96 6.96 0.87 -0.47
CA ILE A 96 5.82 0.11 -1.02
C ILE A 96 4.80 -0.20 0.08
N THR A 97 5.26 -0.68 1.24
CA THR A 97 4.38 -1.00 2.37
C THR A 97 3.60 0.22 2.85
N ILE A 98 4.26 1.39 2.99
CA ILE A 98 3.59 2.62 3.41
C ILE A 98 2.49 3.03 2.42
N GLU A 99 2.74 2.92 1.12
CA GLU A 99 1.74 3.21 0.09
C GLU A 99 0.54 2.23 0.16
N GLN A 100 0.79 0.94 0.40
CA GLN A 100 -0.28 -0.05 0.56
C GLN A 100 -1.10 0.19 1.84
N VAL A 101 -0.46 0.53 2.95
CA VAL A 101 -1.13 0.85 4.21
C VAL A 101 -2.02 2.08 4.05
N HIS A 102 -1.59 3.12 3.33
CA HIS A 102 -2.45 4.28 3.05
C HIS A 102 -3.69 3.90 2.25
N GLY A 103 -3.54 3.03 1.24
CA GLY A 103 -4.66 2.52 0.47
C GLY A 103 -5.64 1.69 1.32
N LEU A 104 -5.13 0.82 2.18
CA LEU A 104 -5.94 0.02 3.11
C LEU A 104 -6.65 0.89 4.15
N MET A 105 -5.97 1.88 4.72
CA MET A 105 -6.57 2.83 5.66
C MET A 105 -7.78 3.53 5.06
N SER A 106 -7.68 3.97 3.79
CA SER A 106 -8.82 4.55 3.05
C SER A 106 -9.98 3.57 2.92
N GLN A 107 -9.71 2.28 2.65
CA GLN A 107 -10.76 1.26 2.57
C GLN A 107 -11.44 1.01 3.92
N VAL A 108 -10.67 0.89 5.00
CA VAL A 108 -11.21 0.68 6.36
C VAL A 108 -12.08 1.86 6.78
N ILE A 109 -11.66 3.09 6.49
CA ILE A 109 -12.46 4.30 6.77
C ILE A 109 -13.77 4.26 5.98
N LYS A 110 -13.72 3.93 4.68
CA LYS A 110 -14.93 3.83 3.84
C LYS A 110 -15.88 2.75 4.34
N ASP A 111 -15.36 1.59 4.69
CA ASP A 111 -16.16 0.48 5.24
C ASP A 111 -16.82 0.88 6.57
N THR A 112 -16.08 1.53 7.47
CA THR A 112 -16.61 2.02 8.75
C THR A 112 -17.72 3.06 8.55
N LEU A 113 -17.51 4.03 7.64
CA LEU A 113 -18.46 5.12 7.41
C LEU A 113 -19.74 4.64 6.72
N PHE A 114 -19.63 3.73 5.75
CA PHE A 114 -20.74 3.41 4.84
C PHE A 114 -21.34 2.01 5.04
N ASN A 115 -20.56 1.03 5.52
CA ASN A 115 -21.02 -0.36 5.63
C ASN A 115 -21.37 -0.75 7.08
N SER A 116 -20.71 -0.18 8.10
CA SER A 116 -20.98 -0.53 9.50
C SER A 116 -22.34 -0.06 10.04
N VAL A 117 -22.94 0.99 9.46
CA VAL A 117 -24.25 1.54 9.91
C VAL A 117 -25.40 0.57 9.63
N HIS A 118 -25.28 -0.28 8.60
CA HIS A 118 -26.32 -1.25 8.23
C HIS A 118 -26.32 -2.51 9.09
N HIS A 119 -25.24 -2.80 9.81
CA HIS A 119 -25.10 -4.02 10.61
C HIS A 119 -25.81 -3.95 11.98
N ASN A 120 -26.25 -2.76 12.41
CA ASN A 120 -26.92 -2.52 13.70
C ASN A 120 -28.46 -2.60 13.65
N LYS A 121 -29.04 -3.11 12.55
CA LYS A 121 -30.50 -3.20 12.36
C LYS A 121 -31.04 -4.64 12.26
N THR A 122 -30.47 -5.59 13.00
CA THR A 122 -31.19 -6.82 13.35
C THR A 122 -31.55 -6.77 14.84
N PRO A 123 -32.83 -6.52 15.20
CA PRO A 123 -33.28 -6.82 16.55
C PRO A 123 -33.28 -8.35 16.69
N THR A 124 -32.33 -8.82 17.49
CA THR A 124 -32.33 -10.14 18.10
C THR A 124 -33.61 -10.31 18.93
N THR A 125 -34.66 -10.88 18.34
CA THR A 125 -35.76 -11.47 19.10
C THR A 125 -35.36 -12.92 19.44
N VAL A 126 -34.66 -13.10 20.56
CA VAL A 126 -34.66 -14.38 21.29
C VAL A 126 -35.24 -14.14 22.68
N ALA A 127 -36.39 -14.76 22.92
CA ALA A 127 -36.92 -15.14 24.23
C ALA A 127 -37.91 -16.30 23.96
N ASP A 128 -37.48 -17.56 23.96
CA ASP A 128 -37.25 -18.46 25.11
C ASP A 128 -38.52 -19.29 25.44
N GLY A 129 -38.38 -20.61 25.60
CA GLY A 129 -39.53 -21.50 25.84
C GLY A 129 -39.32 -23.00 25.56
N SER A 130 -38.46 -23.64 26.38
CA SER A 130 -38.45 -25.07 26.78
C SER A 130 -38.56 -26.22 25.75
N SER A 131 -37.53 -27.07 25.74
CA SER A 131 -37.52 -28.47 25.26
C SER A 131 -38.27 -29.40 26.25
N PRO A 132 -38.81 -30.59 25.87
CA PRO A 132 -37.96 -31.78 25.61
C PRO A 132 -38.42 -32.73 24.46
N GLU A 133 -37.47 -33.52 23.95
CA GLU A 133 -37.58 -34.70 23.04
C GLU A 133 -38.33 -35.92 23.67
N PRO A 134 -38.52 -37.11 23.02
CA PRO A 134 -38.44 -37.55 21.60
C PRO A 134 -39.67 -38.42 21.13
N MET A 135 -39.60 -38.96 19.88
CA MET A 135 -39.97 -40.36 19.51
C MET A 135 -41.14 -40.63 18.51
N VAL A 136 -40.72 -41.10 17.32
CA VAL A 136 -41.29 -42.15 16.42
C VAL A 136 -42.46 -41.86 15.44
N LYS A 137 -42.12 -42.19 14.17
CA LYS A 137 -42.93 -42.54 12.98
C LYS A 137 -44.33 -43.12 13.25
N THR A 138 -45.28 -42.69 12.44
CA THR A 138 -46.12 -43.52 11.55
C THR A 138 -46.51 -42.66 10.35
#